data_AF-A0A3G8XSQ8-F1
#
_entry.id   AF-A0A3G8XSQ8-F1
#
_cell.length_a   1.000
_cell.length_b   1.000
_cell.length_c   1.000
_cell.angle_alpha   90.00
_cell.angle_beta   90.00
_cell.angle_gamma   90.00
#
_symmetry.space_group_name_H-M   'P 1'
#
loop_
_entity.id
_entity.type
_entity.pdbx_description
1 polymer ?
#
loop_
_entity_poly.entity_id
_entity_poly.type
_entity_poly.pdbx_seq_one_letter_code
_entity_poly.pdbx_strand_id
1 'polypeptide(L)'
;MREVAFIKQNKEKWLGIEQVIAGKVKKNPDDLSSLYINLVNDLSFAQTYYPKSKTTVYLNNLSSLIFQRIYKTKRTEQNRLFEFFKTEVPLLVHHYRRYLFYAFGFFILFALIGFISAYYDKEFVRIILGDEYVNKTIENIEKGNAVGVYQQGSNWGSAIAIIFNNLKVGAVLFIYGVFGGVGTLYALLQNSIMLGAFQYFFHEHGALKESASGIWLHGVFEIFSMVVEAMAGLILGASILFPKTYSRFNSFKLGFKDAFKIFLSTVPFTIVAGIIEGYVTRYALVMPGIINGILIFGTLSLIGYYYFIYPYLVAKKSKIHDAILSETGLRPIH
;
A
#
# COMPACT_ATOMS: atom_id res chain seq x y z
N MET A 1 51.44 -24.63 7.92
CA MET A 1 51.04 -24.64 9.35
C MET A 1 50.83 -26.10 9.78
N ARG A 2 51.16 -26.50 11.02
CA ARG A 2 50.81 -27.85 11.53
C ARG A 2 49.35 -27.86 11.97
N GLU A 3 48.63 -28.98 11.80
CA GLU A 3 47.18 -29.08 12.11
C GLU A 3 46.86 -28.63 13.53
N VAL A 4 47.69 -29.00 14.52
CA VAL A 4 47.52 -28.60 15.92
C VAL A 4 47.55 -27.08 16.12
N ALA A 5 48.40 -26.37 15.38
CA ALA A 5 48.45 -24.91 15.42
C ALA A 5 47.22 -24.27 14.77
N PHE A 6 46.74 -24.84 13.66
CA PHE A 6 45.50 -24.42 12.99
C PHE A 6 44.28 -24.57 13.91
N ILE A 7 44.17 -25.71 14.60
CA ILE A 7 43.12 -25.95 15.60
C ILE A 7 43.23 -24.94 16.74
N LYS A 8 44.43 -24.74 17.32
CA LYS A 8 44.61 -23.83 18.45
C LYS A 8 44.22 -22.39 18.10
N GLN A 9 44.50 -21.94 16.88
CA GLN A 9 44.20 -20.58 16.42
C GLN A 9 42.69 -20.33 16.23
N ASN A 10 41.95 -21.34 15.74
CA ASN A 10 40.54 -21.15 15.35
C ASN A 10 39.52 -21.73 16.34
N LYS A 11 39.98 -22.47 17.36
CA LYS A 11 39.14 -23.14 18.36
C LYS A 11 38.08 -22.22 18.99
N GLU A 12 38.44 -21.00 19.40
CA GLU A 12 37.50 -20.08 20.04
C GLU A 12 36.37 -19.66 19.10
N LYS A 13 36.70 -19.43 17.82
CA LYS A 13 35.69 -19.10 16.79
C LYS A 13 34.71 -20.25 16.58
N TRP A 14 35.22 -21.49 16.47
CA TRP A 14 34.38 -22.67 16.26
C TRP A 14 33.48 -22.95 17.45
N LEU A 15 33.99 -22.81 18.69
CA LEU A 15 33.19 -22.89 19.91
C LEU A 15 32.08 -21.81 19.97
N GLY A 16 32.37 -20.59 19.50
CA GLY A 16 31.37 -19.54 19.38
C GLY A 16 30.22 -19.94 18.43
N ILE A 17 30.55 -20.56 17.30
CA ILE A 17 29.55 -21.06 16.33
C ILE A 17 28.72 -22.21 16.94
N GLU A 18 29.33 -23.11 17.70
CA GLU A 18 28.61 -24.15 18.43
C GLU A 18 27.62 -23.59 19.44
N GLN A 19 27.99 -22.53 20.18
CA GLN A 19 27.09 -21.88 21.13
C GLN A 19 25.88 -21.24 20.42
N VAL A 20 26.10 -20.69 19.22
CA VAL A 20 25.03 -20.17 18.37
C VAL A 20 24.13 -21.30 17.88
N ILE A 21 24.69 -22.42 17.40
CA ILE A 21 23.94 -23.60 16.95
C ILE A 21 23.14 -24.24 18.10
N ALA A 22 23.70 -24.29 19.31
CA ALA A 22 23.03 -24.76 20.52
C ALA A 22 21.94 -23.80 21.04
N GLY A 23 21.80 -22.61 20.44
CA GLY A 23 20.83 -21.60 20.84
C GLY A 23 21.15 -20.88 22.16
N LYS A 24 22.38 -21.02 22.67
CA LYS A 24 22.86 -20.32 23.88
C LYS A 24 23.16 -18.86 23.61
N VAL A 25 23.53 -18.53 22.36
CA VAL A 25 23.80 -17.17 21.90
C VAL A 25 22.92 -16.86 20.70
N LYS A 26 22.20 -15.74 20.75
CA LYS A 26 21.42 -15.23 19.61
C LYS A 26 22.26 -14.26 18.80
N LYS A 27 22.25 -14.41 17.48
CA LYS A 27 22.93 -13.56 16.50
C LYS A 27 21.95 -13.15 15.42
N ASN A 28 22.12 -11.95 14.85
CA ASN A 28 21.30 -11.49 13.72
C ASN A 28 21.68 -12.26 12.43
N PRO A 29 20.86 -12.21 11.36
CA PRO A 29 21.11 -12.95 10.13
C PRO A 29 22.44 -12.60 9.43
N ASP A 30 22.87 -11.35 9.50
CA ASP A 30 24.11 -10.88 8.87
C ASP A 30 25.37 -11.39 9.60
N ASP A 31 25.33 -11.43 10.93
CA ASP A 31 26.37 -12.03 11.76
C ASP A 31 26.46 -13.55 11.48
N LEU A 32 25.31 -14.23 11.34
CA LEU A 32 25.28 -15.65 11.01
C LEU A 32 25.91 -15.94 9.63
N SER A 33 25.60 -15.09 8.63
CA SER A 33 26.20 -15.19 7.29
C SER A 33 27.71 -14.98 7.32
N SER A 34 28.18 -14.00 8.10
CA SER A 34 29.61 -13.71 8.28
C SER A 34 30.35 -14.87 8.99
N LEU A 35 29.73 -15.45 10.02
CA LEU A 35 30.26 -16.64 10.70
C LEU A 35 30.33 -17.85 9.77
N TYR A 36 29.34 -18.03 8.91
CA TYR A 36 29.32 -19.11 7.92
C TYR A 36 30.43 -18.96 6.88
N ILE A 37 30.62 -17.76 6.31
CA ILE A 37 31.69 -17.51 5.33
C ILE A 37 33.06 -17.82 5.93
N ASN A 38 33.31 -17.36 7.16
CA ASN A 38 34.57 -17.64 7.86
C ASN A 38 34.77 -19.14 8.11
N LEU A 39 33.72 -19.85 8.51
CA LEU A 39 33.78 -21.30 8.74
C LEU A 39 34.02 -22.10 7.46
N VAL A 40 33.41 -21.68 6.34
CA VAL A 40 33.63 -22.31 5.02
C VAL A 40 35.07 -22.09 4.56
N ASN A 41 35.65 -20.91 4.80
CA ASN A 41 37.07 -20.65 4.50
C ASN A 41 38.00 -21.57 5.31
N ASP A 42 37.73 -21.75 6.60
CA ASP A 42 38.47 -22.68 7.45
C ASP A 42 38.31 -24.14 6.99
N LEU A 43 37.11 -24.52 6.55
CA LEU A 43 36.84 -25.84 5.97
C LEU A 43 37.62 -26.07 4.67
N SER A 44 37.62 -25.10 3.75
CA SER A 44 38.38 -25.20 2.49
C SER A 44 39.88 -25.32 2.74
N PHE A 45 40.41 -24.60 3.73
CA PHE A 45 41.80 -24.75 4.16
C PHE A 45 42.06 -26.17 4.71
N ALA A 46 41.20 -26.67 5.60
CA ALA A 46 41.33 -28.00 6.18
C ALA A 46 41.20 -29.14 5.13
N GLN A 47 40.33 -28.99 4.14
CA GLN A 47 40.21 -29.92 3.01
C GLN A 47 41.48 -29.98 2.16
N THR A 48 42.15 -28.83 1.98
CA THR A 48 43.38 -28.75 1.17
C THR A 48 44.58 -29.36 1.88
N TYR A 49 44.77 -29.02 3.16
CA TYR A 49 45.99 -29.37 3.90
C TYR A 49 45.84 -30.61 4.81
N TYR A 50 44.61 -30.94 5.24
CA TYR A 50 44.31 -32.02 6.18
C TYR A 50 43.09 -32.87 5.75
N PRO A 51 43.01 -33.36 4.49
CA PRO A 51 41.80 -33.94 3.90
C PRO A 51 41.23 -35.16 4.65
N LYS A 52 42.07 -35.94 5.33
CA LYS A 52 41.67 -37.16 6.07
C LYS A 52 41.56 -36.95 7.59
N SER A 53 41.62 -35.70 8.06
CA SER A 53 41.61 -35.38 9.49
C SER A 53 40.20 -35.36 10.08
N LYS A 54 40.11 -35.58 11.41
CA LYS A 54 38.87 -35.38 12.17
C LYS A 54 38.42 -33.91 12.16
N THR A 55 39.37 -32.98 12.04
CA THR A 55 39.11 -31.54 11.95
C THR A 55 38.28 -31.20 10.71
N THR A 56 38.63 -31.76 9.56
CA THR A 56 37.89 -31.56 8.31
C THR A 56 36.44 -32.08 8.42
N VAL A 57 36.24 -33.25 9.02
CA VAL A 57 34.91 -33.81 9.27
C VAL A 57 34.11 -32.93 10.22
N TYR A 58 34.74 -32.45 11.29
CA TYR A 58 34.15 -31.55 12.28
C TYR A 58 33.67 -30.23 11.64
N LEU A 59 34.52 -29.55 10.87
CA LEU A 59 34.19 -28.29 10.20
C LEU A 59 33.09 -28.46 9.15
N ASN A 60 33.07 -29.59 8.43
CA ASN A 60 32.02 -29.90 7.46
C ASN A 60 30.65 -30.07 8.12
N ASN A 61 30.60 -30.78 9.26
CA ASN A 61 29.38 -30.92 10.05
C ASN A 61 28.92 -29.56 10.61
N LEU A 62 29.85 -28.78 11.20
CA LEU A 62 29.56 -27.48 11.77
C LEU A 62 29.00 -26.51 10.71
N SER A 63 29.57 -26.54 9.50
CA SER A 63 29.12 -25.76 8.33
C SER A 63 27.71 -26.13 7.90
N SER A 64 27.38 -27.43 7.91
CA SER A 64 26.06 -27.92 7.55
C SER A 64 24.99 -27.47 8.55
N LEU A 65 25.30 -27.53 9.85
CA LEU A 65 24.39 -27.12 10.93
C LEU A 65 24.10 -25.61 10.92
N ILE A 66 25.12 -24.78 10.74
CA ILE A 66 24.93 -23.33 10.68
C ILE A 66 24.18 -22.93 9.41
N PHE A 67 24.44 -23.58 8.26
CA PHE A 67 23.72 -23.35 7.01
C PHE A 67 22.22 -23.62 7.14
N GLN A 68 21.84 -24.76 7.75
CA GLN A 68 20.44 -25.08 8.03
C GLN A 68 19.78 -24.02 8.90
N ARG A 69 20.50 -23.48 9.90
CA ARG A 69 19.98 -22.45 10.79
C ARG A 69 19.79 -21.09 10.11
N ILE A 70 20.70 -20.68 9.23
CA ILE A 70 20.54 -19.49 8.39
C ILE A 70 19.29 -19.63 7.51
N TYR A 71 19.14 -20.78 6.85
CA TYR A 71 18.00 -21.03 5.96
C TYR A 71 16.65 -21.08 6.72
N LYS A 72 16.63 -21.64 7.94
CA LYS A 72 15.44 -21.63 8.81
C LYS A 72 15.09 -20.24 9.35
N THR A 73 16.10 -19.44 9.70
CA THR A 73 15.92 -18.05 10.18
C THR A 73 15.38 -17.13 9.08
N LYS A 74 15.75 -17.38 7.81
CA LYS A 74 15.20 -16.65 6.66
C LYS A 74 13.69 -16.87 6.46
N ARG A 75 13.14 -17.99 6.95
CA ARG A 75 11.68 -18.27 6.92
C ARG A 75 10.88 -17.57 8.02
N THR A 76 11.51 -16.80 8.91
CA THR A 76 10.85 -16.14 10.06
C THR A 76 10.61 -14.63 9.87
N GLU A 77 10.42 -14.14 8.64
CA GLU A 77 9.83 -12.81 8.37
C GLU A 77 8.30 -12.82 8.55
N GLN A 78 7.81 -13.24 9.72
CA GLN A 78 6.37 -13.36 10.01
C GLN A 78 5.58 -12.03 9.89
N ASN A 79 6.25 -10.88 9.73
CA ASN A 79 5.61 -9.57 9.72
C ASN A 79 5.86 -8.75 8.45
N ARG A 80 6.22 -9.35 7.31
CA ARG A 80 6.49 -8.61 6.07
C ARG A 80 5.32 -7.72 5.62
N LEU A 81 4.08 -8.23 5.75
CA LEU A 81 2.87 -7.46 5.45
C LEU A 81 2.67 -6.31 6.45
N PHE A 82 2.92 -6.55 7.73
CA PHE A 82 2.81 -5.51 8.75
C PHE A 82 3.86 -4.40 8.56
N GLU A 83 5.09 -4.76 8.25
CA GLU A 83 6.16 -3.81 7.92
C GLU A 83 5.83 -3.00 6.65
N PHE A 84 5.25 -3.65 5.64
CA PHE A 84 4.79 -2.99 4.42
C PHE A 84 3.81 -1.85 4.73
N PHE A 85 2.75 -2.12 5.50
CA PHE A 85 1.76 -1.09 5.84
C PHE A 85 2.24 -0.08 6.89
N LYS A 86 3.07 -0.51 7.85
CA LYS A 86 3.52 0.33 8.97
C LYS A 86 4.69 1.25 8.62
N THR A 87 5.56 0.83 7.72
CA THR A 87 6.84 1.51 7.46
C THR A 87 7.03 1.81 5.98
N GLU A 88 6.96 0.80 5.11
CA GLU A 88 7.32 0.99 3.69
C GLU A 88 6.38 1.96 2.97
N VAL A 89 5.07 1.72 3.02
CA VAL A 89 4.07 2.56 2.34
C VAL A 89 4.08 3.99 2.90
N PRO A 90 4.04 4.24 4.22
CA PRO A 90 4.08 5.60 4.75
C PRO A 90 5.35 6.36 4.33
N LEU A 91 6.51 5.71 4.29
CA LEU A 91 7.73 6.36 3.82
C LEU A 91 7.68 6.70 2.32
N LEU A 92 7.12 5.80 1.49
CA LEU A 92 6.91 6.07 0.06
C LEU A 92 5.92 7.21 -0.17
N VAL A 93 4.79 7.21 0.54
CA VAL A 93 3.81 8.30 0.46
C VAL A 93 4.43 9.62 0.91
N HIS A 94 5.24 9.62 1.97
CA HIS A 94 5.97 10.83 2.38
C HIS A 94 6.96 11.31 1.32
N HIS A 95 7.71 10.39 0.70
CA HIS A 95 8.66 10.69 -0.38
C HIS A 95 7.96 11.36 -1.57
N TYR A 96 6.83 10.80 -2.00
CA TYR A 96 6.07 11.24 -3.18
C TYR A 96 4.91 12.20 -2.86
N ARG A 97 4.77 12.71 -1.63
CA ARG A 97 3.60 13.47 -1.13
C ARG A 97 3.11 14.61 -2.03
N ARG A 98 3.99 15.23 -2.83
CA ARG A 98 3.58 16.26 -3.80
C ARG A 98 2.55 15.72 -4.81
N TYR A 99 2.73 14.50 -5.29
CA TYR A 99 1.79 13.85 -6.21
C TYR A 99 0.45 13.53 -5.55
N LEU A 100 0.42 13.28 -4.23
CA LEU A 100 -0.84 13.16 -3.48
C LEU A 100 -1.62 14.47 -3.50
N PHE A 101 -0.95 15.59 -3.22
CA PHE A 101 -1.58 16.92 -3.26
C PHE A 101 -2.00 17.32 -4.67
N TYR A 102 -1.23 16.96 -5.71
CA TYR A 102 -1.63 17.18 -7.10
C TYR A 102 -2.87 16.37 -7.45
N ALA A 103 -2.88 15.06 -7.16
CA ALA A 103 -4.04 14.21 -7.40
C ALA A 103 -5.29 14.72 -6.66
N PHE A 104 -5.15 15.12 -5.40
CA PHE A 104 -6.24 15.68 -4.60
C PHE A 104 -6.74 17.03 -5.15
N GLY A 105 -5.82 17.90 -5.59
CA GLY A 105 -6.17 19.18 -6.23
C GLY A 105 -6.93 18.99 -7.54
N PHE A 106 -6.47 18.07 -8.40
CA PHE A 106 -7.19 17.71 -9.64
C PHE A 106 -8.54 17.07 -9.36
N PHE A 107 -8.62 16.17 -8.38
CA PHE A 107 -9.89 15.57 -7.94
C PHE A 107 -10.92 16.65 -7.56
N ILE A 108 -10.55 17.60 -6.69
CA ILE A 108 -11.44 18.70 -6.30
C ILE A 108 -11.83 19.53 -7.52
N LEU A 109 -10.86 19.92 -8.35
CA LEU A 109 -11.12 20.71 -9.55
C LEU A 109 -12.13 20.03 -10.47
N PHE A 110 -11.92 18.75 -10.77
CA PHE A 110 -12.78 17.99 -11.68
C PHE A 110 -14.15 17.69 -11.07
N ALA A 111 -14.24 17.44 -9.77
CA ALA A 111 -15.51 17.31 -9.08
C ALA A 111 -16.32 18.63 -9.09
N LEU A 112 -15.65 19.77 -8.90
CA LEU A 112 -16.29 21.08 -9.03
C LEU A 112 -16.76 21.34 -10.46
N ILE A 113 -15.99 20.97 -11.47
CA ILE A 113 -16.44 21.04 -12.88
C ILE A 113 -17.72 20.22 -13.06
N GLY A 114 -17.75 18.97 -12.57
CA GLY A 114 -18.95 18.14 -12.67
C GLY A 114 -20.18 18.74 -11.97
N PHE A 115 -19.98 19.27 -10.76
CA PHE A 115 -21.04 19.92 -9.99
C PHE A 115 -21.58 21.18 -10.67
N ILE A 116 -20.67 22.07 -11.12
CA ILE A 116 -21.03 23.34 -11.76
C ILE A 116 -21.70 23.10 -13.12
N SER A 117 -21.19 22.16 -13.92
CA SER A 117 -21.81 21.79 -15.20
C SER A 117 -23.23 21.26 -14.99
N ALA A 118 -23.45 20.41 -13.98
CA ALA A 118 -24.77 19.91 -13.64
C ALA A 118 -25.73 21.02 -13.14
N TYR A 119 -25.20 22.05 -12.48
CA TYR A 119 -25.98 23.22 -12.05
C TYR A 119 -26.50 24.05 -13.22
N TYR A 120 -25.67 24.27 -14.25
CA TYR A 120 -26.04 25.11 -15.39
C TYR A 120 -26.80 24.36 -16.49
N ASP A 121 -26.55 23.06 -16.64
CA ASP A 121 -27.15 22.23 -17.68
C ASP A 121 -27.73 20.94 -17.08
N LYS A 122 -29.06 20.82 -17.11
CA LYS A 122 -29.77 19.64 -16.58
C LYS A 122 -29.57 18.39 -17.44
N GLU A 123 -29.29 18.54 -18.74
CA GLU A 123 -28.99 17.40 -19.61
C GLU A 123 -27.62 16.81 -19.30
N PHE A 124 -26.69 17.61 -18.75
CA PHE A 124 -25.36 17.17 -18.35
C PHE A 124 -25.40 15.97 -17.39
N VAL A 125 -26.33 15.97 -16.43
CA VAL A 125 -26.50 14.85 -15.48
C VAL A 125 -26.82 13.55 -16.23
N ARG A 126 -27.69 13.61 -17.24
CA ARG A 126 -28.07 12.44 -18.05
C ARG A 126 -26.94 11.97 -18.97
N ILE A 127 -26.15 12.89 -19.51
CA ILE A 127 -24.97 12.55 -20.31
C ILE A 127 -23.94 11.78 -19.48
N ILE A 128 -23.74 12.21 -18.23
CA ILE A 128 -22.69 11.64 -17.36
C ILE A 128 -23.15 10.37 -16.63
N LEU A 129 -24.38 10.34 -16.11
CA LEU A 129 -24.91 9.21 -15.31
C LEU A 129 -25.72 8.21 -16.15
N GLY A 130 -26.20 8.61 -17.31
CA GLY A 130 -27.09 7.83 -18.16
C GLY A 130 -28.57 7.96 -17.77
N ASP A 131 -29.45 7.91 -18.78
CA ASP A 131 -30.89 8.06 -18.59
C ASP A 131 -31.50 7.00 -17.66
N GLU A 132 -31.04 5.75 -17.76
CA GLU A 132 -31.53 4.65 -16.93
C GLU A 132 -31.26 4.91 -15.44
N TYR A 133 -30.03 5.33 -15.10
CA TYR A 133 -29.65 5.62 -13.73
C TYR A 133 -30.45 6.80 -13.17
N VAL A 134 -30.56 7.88 -13.94
CA VAL A 134 -31.29 9.09 -13.54
C VAL A 134 -32.76 8.77 -13.30
N ASN A 135 -33.44 8.12 -14.26
CA ASN A 135 -34.87 7.81 -14.16
C ASN A 135 -35.16 6.90 -12.96
N LYS A 136 -34.36 5.84 -12.79
CA LYS A 136 -34.50 4.90 -11.65
C LYS A 136 -34.25 5.58 -10.31
N THR A 137 -33.33 6.54 -10.26
CA THR A 137 -33.03 7.28 -9.04
C THR A 137 -34.13 8.27 -8.69
N ILE A 138 -34.70 8.97 -9.68
CA ILE A 138 -35.88 9.83 -9.47
C ILE A 138 -37.05 9.00 -8.92
N GLU A 139 -37.37 7.86 -9.53
CA GLU A 139 -38.43 6.96 -9.05
C GLU A 139 -38.20 6.51 -7.60
N ASN A 140 -36.95 6.21 -7.24
CA ASN A 140 -36.56 5.85 -5.88
C ASN A 140 -36.73 7.00 -4.88
N ILE A 141 -36.37 8.23 -5.28
CA ILE A 141 -36.55 9.44 -4.46
C ILE A 141 -38.04 9.71 -4.24
N GLU A 142 -38.87 9.60 -5.28
CA GLU A 142 -40.33 9.75 -5.19
C GLU A 142 -40.97 8.74 -4.23
N LYS A 143 -40.39 7.54 -4.12
CA LYS A 143 -40.78 6.49 -3.16
C LYS A 143 -40.20 6.70 -1.75
N GLY A 144 -39.48 7.79 -1.50
CA GLY A 144 -38.85 8.08 -0.21
C GLY A 144 -37.62 7.22 0.09
N ASN A 145 -36.94 6.70 -0.93
CA ASN A 145 -35.78 5.81 -0.80
C ASN A 145 -34.65 6.23 -1.75
N ALA A 146 -34.06 7.39 -1.54
CA ALA A 146 -32.98 7.94 -2.38
C ALA A 146 -31.77 7.00 -2.58
N VAL A 147 -31.57 6.02 -1.70
CA VAL A 147 -30.45 5.04 -1.76
C VAL A 147 -30.90 3.66 -2.29
N GLY A 148 -32.10 3.56 -2.85
CA GLY A 148 -32.70 2.28 -3.28
C GLY A 148 -31.89 1.52 -4.33
N VAL A 149 -31.04 2.21 -5.09
CA VAL A 149 -30.12 1.57 -6.05
C VAL A 149 -29.12 0.64 -5.35
N TYR A 150 -28.65 1.00 -4.15
CA TYR A 150 -27.66 0.22 -3.38
C TYR A 150 -28.29 -0.96 -2.62
N GLN A 151 -29.63 -1.04 -2.56
CA GLN A 151 -30.36 -2.10 -1.85
C GLN A 151 -30.73 -3.28 -2.75
N GLN A 152 -30.35 -3.25 -4.03
CA GLN A 152 -30.68 -4.30 -4.99
C GLN A 152 -29.68 -5.46 -4.94
N GLY A 153 -30.11 -6.64 -5.40
CA GLY A 153 -29.26 -7.84 -5.41
C GLY A 153 -28.92 -8.40 -4.02
N SER A 154 -28.03 -9.38 -3.98
CA SER A 154 -27.55 -9.99 -2.72
C SER A 154 -26.40 -9.18 -2.11
N ASN A 155 -26.31 -9.16 -0.78
CA ASN A 155 -25.27 -8.44 -0.05
C ASN A 155 -23.85 -8.83 -0.53
N TRP A 156 -23.58 -10.13 -0.61
CA TRP A 156 -22.31 -10.66 -1.10
C TRP A 156 -22.07 -10.35 -2.59
N GLY A 157 -23.11 -10.45 -3.43
CA GLY A 157 -22.99 -10.17 -4.86
C GLY A 157 -22.63 -8.71 -5.12
N SER A 158 -23.32 -7.77 -4.48
CA SER A 158 -23.01 -6.34 -4.59
C SER A 158 -21.62 -6.02 -4.05
N ALA A 159 -21.24 -6.55 -2.88
CA ALA A 159 -19.92 -6.30 -2.31
C ALA A 159 -18.80 -6.70 -3.27
N ILE A 160 -18.88 -7.91 -3.83
CA ILE A 160 -17.88 -8.41 -4.78
C ILE A 160 -17.85 -7.56 -6.05
N ALA A 161 -19.02 -7.22 -6.61
CA ALA A 161 -19.11 -6.41 -7.83
C ALA A 161 -18.43 -5.04 -7.65
N ILE A 162 -18.68 -4.39 -6.51
CA ILE A 162 -18.13 -3.08 -6.17
C ILE A 162 -16.62 -3.15 -5.95
N ILE A 163 -16.13 -4.18 -5.25
CA ILE A 163 -14.68 -4.40 -5.07
C ILE A 163 -14.00 -4.52 -6.42
N PHE A 164 -14.53 -5.36 -7.33
CA PHE A 164 -13.94 -5.54 -8.65
C PHE A 164 -14.01 -4.25 -9.49
N ASN A 165 -15.12 -3.53 -9.45
CA ASN A 165 -15.27 -2.28 -10.18
C ASN A 165 -14.25 -1.24 -9.73
N ASN A 166 -14.12 -1.01 -8.42
CA ASN A 166 -13.18 -0.04 -7.88
C ASN A 166 -11.73 -0.47 -8.07
N LEU A 167 -11.38 -1.76 -7.93
CA LEU A 167 -10.04 -2.25 -8.26
C LEU A 167 -9.71 -2.04 -9.74
N LYS A 168 -10.68 -2.21 -10.64
CA LYS A 168 -10.51 -1.92 -12.07
C LYS A 168 -10.27 -0.43 -12.31
N VAL A 169 -11.09 0.44 -11.71
CA VAL A 169 -10.91 1.90 -11.82
C VAL A 169 -9.54 2.32 -11.30
N GLY A 170 -9.13 1.83 -10.13
CA GLY A 170 -7.82 2.08 -9.56
C GLY A 170 -6.67 1.59 -10.43
N ALA A 171 -6.80 0.38 -10.99
CA ALA A 171 -5.80 -0.16 -11.91
C ALA A 171 -5.69 0.69 -13.19
N VAL A 172 -6.81 1.20 -13.72
CA VAL A 172 -6.81 2.13 -14.86
C VAL A 172 -6.07 3.42 -14.49
N LEU A 173 -6.40 4.04 -13.35
CA LEU A 173 -5.74 5.25 -12.87
C LEU A 173 -4.22 5.07 -12.74
N PHE A 174 -3.80 3.93 -12.18
CA PHE A 174 -2.38 3.61 -12.03
C PHE A 174 -1.70 3.33 -13.38
N ILE A 175 -2.21 2.38 -14.18
CA ILE A 175 -1.57 1.89 -15.40
C ILE A 175 -1.53 2.98 -16.48
N TYR A 176 -2.58 3.81 -16.58
CA TYR A 176 -2.61 4.89 -17.57
C TYR A 176 -1.59 6.00 -17.27
N GLY A 177 -0.93 5.93 -16.10
CA GLY A 177 0.25 6.73 -15.79
C GLY A 177 1.38 6.57 -16.81
N VAL A 178 1.47 5.42 -17.49
CA VAL A 178 2.47 5.16 -18.55
C VAL A 178 2.41 6.20 -19.68
N PHE A 179 1.25 6.82 -19.92
CA PHE A 179 1.09 7.93 -20.87
C PHE A 179 1.52 9.29 -20.28
N GLY A 180 2.65 9.31 -19.57
CA GLY A 180 3.19 10.52 -18.94
C GLY A 180 2.30 11.13 -17.86
N GLY A 181 1.38 10.37 -17.27
CA GLY A 181 0.42 10.84 -16.27
C GLY A 181 -0.85 11.49 -16.83
N VAL A 182 -0.90 11.81 -18.13
CA VAL A 182 -2.10 12.39 -18.78
C VAL A 182 -3.25 11.41 -18.76
N GLY A 183 -2.99 10.12 -19.04
CA GLY A 183 -4.00 9.08 -18.98
C GLY A 183 -4.60 8.91 -17.58
N THR A 184 -3.79 9.02 -16.52
CA THR A 184 -4.27 9.04 -15.13
C THR A 184 -5.18 10.24 -14.87
N LEU A 185 -4.79 11.44 -15.30
CA LEU A 185 -5.62 12.64 -15.13
C LEU A 185 -6.94 12.55 -15.90
N TYR A 186 -6.93 11.97 -17.11
CA TYR A 186 -8.15 11.72 -17.88
C TYR A 186 -9.09 10.74 -17.15
N ALA A 187 -8.57 9.64 -16.64
CA ALA A 187 -9.37 8.69 -15.87
C ALA A 187 -9.91 9.31 -14.56
N LEU A 188 -9.10 10.13 -13.88
CA LEU A 188 -9.52 10.86 -12.68
C LEU A 188 -10.60 11.90 -13.01
N LEU A 189 -10.46 12.62 -14.13
CA LEU A 189 -11.45 13.58 -14.64
C LEU A 189 -12.82 12.94 -14.80
N GLN A 190 -12.90 11.80 -15.49
CA GLN A 190 -14.17 11.11 -15.73
C GLN A 190 -14.89 10.75 -14.42
N ASN A 191 -14.17 10.10 -13.48
CA ASN A 191 -14.76 9.68 -12.21
C ASN A 191 -15.11 10.87 -11.29
N SER A 192 -14.29 11.92 -11.30
CA SER A 192 -14.51 13.09 -10.45
C SER A 192 -15.67 13.94 -10.98
N ILE A 193 -15.78 14.16 -12.29
CA ILE A 193 -16.93 14.83 -12.91
C ILE A 193 -18.21 14.07 -12.61
N MET A 194 -18.18 12.74 -12.75
CA MET A 194 -19.31 11.87 -12.40
C MET A 194 -19.75 12.08 -10.95
N LEU A 195 -18.82 12.08 -10.00
CA LEU A 195 -19.12 12.34 -8.59
C LEU A 195 -19.70 13.76 -8.38
N GLY A 196 -19.15 14.77 -9.03
CA GLY A 196 -19.64 16.16 -8.94
C GLY A 196 -21.07 16.31 -9.43
N ALA A 197 -21.37 15.80 -10.62
CA ALA A 197 -22.70 15.81 -11.21
C ALA A 197 -23.68 15.01 -10.36
N PHE A 198 -23.23 13.87 -9.85
CA PHE A 198 -23.98 13.02 -8.94
C PHE A 198 -24.40 13.76 -7.65
N GLN A 199 -23.48 14.47 -6.98
CA GLN A 199 -23.80 15.21 -5.75
C GLN A 199 -24.79 16.34 -6.03
N TYR A 200 -24.61 17.06 -7.15
CA TYR A 200 -25.55 18.10 -7.54
C TYR A 200 -26.95 17.56 -7.84
N PHE A 201 -27.04 16.44 -8.55
CA PHE A 201 -28.31 15.81 -8.90
C PHE A 201 -29.17 15.50 -7.67
N PHE A 202 -28.58 14.93 -6.61
CA PHE A 202 -29.31 14.69 -5.36
C PHE A 202 -29.63 15.97 -4.58
N HIS A 203 -28.79 17.01 -4.69
CA HIS A 203 -29.10 18.33 -4.16
C HIS A 203 -30.34 18.94 -4.83
N GLU A 204 -30.43 18.89 -6.16
CA GLU A 204 -31.57 19.42 -6.92
C GLU A 204 -32.91 18.75 -6.53
N HIS A 205 -32.88 17.46 -6.19
CA HIS A 205 -34.08 16.68 -5.82
C HIS A 205 -34.34 16.66 -4.30
N GLY A 206 -33.65 17.50 -3.51
CA GLY A 206 -33.86 17.57 -2.05
C GLY A 206 -33.39 16.34 -1.27
N ALA A 207 -32.70 15.40 -1.92
CA ALA A 207 -32.29 14.10 -1.38
C ALA A 207 -30.80 14.03 -1.00
N LEU A 208 -30.09 15.18 -0.96
CA LEU A 208 -28.65 15.23 -0.68
C LEU A 208 -28.27 14.59 0.65
N LYS A 209 -29.06 14.82 1.70
CA LYS A 209 -28.77 14.26 3.04
C LYS A 209 -28.90 12.74 3.08
N GLU A 210 -29.90 12.21 2.40
CA GLU A 210 -30.16 10.77 2.29
C GLU A 210 -29.08 10.09 1.45
N SER A 211 -28.76 10.69 0.30
CA SER A 211 -27.66 10.29 -0.57
C SER A 211 -26.33 10.28 0.18
N ALA A 212 -26.03 11.35 0.92
CA ALA A 212 -24.80 11.46 1.69
C ALA A 212 -24.71 10.36 2.77
N SER A 213 -25.84 10.04 3.42
CA SER A 213 -25.91 8.99 4.42
C SER A 213 -25.67 7.59 3.84
N GLY A 214 -26.09 7.31 2.60
CA GLY A 214 -25.80 6.05 1.94
C GLY A 214 -24.38 5.96 1.39
N ILE A 215 -23.95 7.01 0.70
CA ILE A 215 -22.77 6.95 -0.18
C ILE A 215 -21.50 7.12 0.60
N TRP A 216 -21.44 8.10 1.50
CA TRP A 216 -20.19 8.37 2.22
C TRP A 216 -19.85 7.28 3.23
N LEU A 217 -20.74 6.33 3.53
CA LEU A 217 -20.41 5.16 4.36
C LEU A 217 -19.26 4.36 3.73
N HIS A 218 -19.36 4.03 2.45
CA HIS A 218 -18.36 3.27 1.69
C HIS A 218 -17.48 4.20 0.84
N GLY A 219 -18.09 5.21 0.24
CA GLY A 219 -17.47 6.15 -0.70
C GLY A 219 -16.28 6.92 -0.14
N VAL A 220 -16.17 7.08 1.20
CA VAL A 220 -14.95 7.63 1.81
C VAL A 220 -13.72 6.81 1.44
N PHE A 221 -13.78 5.48 1.58
CA PHE A 221 -12.64 4.64 1.23
C PHE A 221 -12.41 4.59 -0.28
N GLU A 222 -13.47 4.54 -1.08
CA GLU A 222 -13.35 4.48 -2.54
C GLU A 222 -12.74 5.76 -3.11
N ILE A 223 -13.27 6.93 -2.75
CA ILE A 223 -12.82 8.21 -3.27
C ILE A 223 -11.37 8.50 -2.86
N PHE A 224 -11.02 8.25 -1.59
CA PHE A 224 -9.65 8.47 -1.13
C PHE A 224 -8.66 7.46 -1.74
N SER A 225 -9.05 6.17 -1.86
CA SER A 225 -8.25 5.18 -2.58
C SER A 225 -8.03 5.60 -4.04
N MET A 226 -9.07 6.06 -4.73
CA MET A 226 -9.00 6.55 -6.10
C MET A 226 -7.99 7.71 -6.24
N VAL A 227 -7.97 8.65 -5.30
CA VAL A 227 -6.99 9.75 -5.31
C VAL A 227 -5.56 9.24 -5.09
N VAL A 228 -5.35 8.26 -4.20
CA VAL A 228 -4.05 7.63 -3.96
C VAL A 228 -3.59 6.80 -5.18
N GLU A 229 -4.51 6.15 -5.88
CA GLU A 229 -4.25 5.41 -7.12
C GLU A 229 -3.88 6.37 -8.27
N ALA A 230 -4.53 7.54 -8.33
CA ALA A 230 -4.13 8.62 -9.21
C ALA A 230 -2.74 9.17 -8.86
N MET A 231 -2.40 9.32 -7.58
CA MET A 231 -1.02 9.63 -7.15
C MET A 231 -0.03 8.59 -7.68
N ALA A 232 -0.34 7.29 -7.58
CA ALA A 232 0.52 6.23 -8.10
C ALA A 232 0.70 6.34 -9.62
N GLY A 233 -0.37 6.62 -10.37
CA GLY A 233 -0.30 6.86 -11.82
C GLY A 233 0.54 8.10 -12.19
N LEU A 234 0.42 9.19 -11.44
CA LEU A 234 1.25 10.39 -11.64
C LEU A 234 2.74 10.14 -11.34
N ILE A 235 3.06 9.34 -10.32
CA ILE A 235 4.44 8.91 -10.04
C ILE A 235 5.00 8.11 -11.21
N LEU A 236 4.21 7.19 -11.75
CA LEU A 236 4.59 6.39 -12.92
C LEU A 236 4.87 7.28 -14.14
N GLY A 237 3.98 8.22 -14.44
CA GLY A 237 4.17 9.19 -15.52
C GLY A 237 5.40 10.07 -15.34
N ALA A 238 5.60 10.59 -14.13
CA ALA A 238 6.75 11.41 -13.82
C ALA A 238 8.08 10.65 -13.93
N SER A 239 8.11 9.35 -13.62
CA SER A 239 9.31 8.52 -13.78
C SER A 239 9.74 8.35 -15.24
N ILE A 240 8.80 8.48 -16.19
CA ILE A 240 9.07 8.44 -17.63
C ILE A 240 9.56 9.80 -18.12
N LEU A 241 8.88 10.87 -17.70
CA LEU A 241 9.15 12.24 -18.17
C LEU A 241 10.40 12.85 -17.53
N PHE A 242 10.69 12.53 -16.27
CA PHE A 242 11.71 13.18 -15.46
C PHE A 242 12.65 12.16 -14.81
N PRO A 243 13.54 11.51 -15.59
CA PRO A 243 14.36 10.39 -15.10
C PRO A 243 15.50 10.80 -14.14
N LYS A 244 15.72 12.10 -13.94
CA LYS A 244 16.83 12.68 -13.16
C LYS A 244 18.17 12.15 -13.68
N THR A 245 19.00 11.55 -12.82
CA THR A 245 20.32 10.99 -13.15
C THR A 245 20.25 9.54 -13.62
N TYR A 246 19.08 8.91 -13.62
CA TYR A 246 18.91 7.53 -14.09
C TYR A 246 18.66 7.49 -15.60
N SER A 247 18.92 6.34 -16.23
CA SER A 247 18.35 6.06 -17.56
C SER A 247 16.83 6.01 -17.46
N ARG A 248 16.12 6.34 -18.56
CA ARG A 248 14.64 6.31 -18.59
C ARG A 248 14.06 4.97 -18.14
N PHE A 249 14.65 3.86 -18.59
CA PHE A 249 14.21 2.53 -18.19
C PHE A 249 14.42 2.26 -16.69
N ASN A 250 15.56 2.64 -16.13
CA ASN A 250 15.82 2.46 -14.70
C ASN A 250 14.93 3.37 -13.85
N SER A 251 14.70 4.61 -14.28
CA SER A 251 13.78 5.52 -13.61
C SER A 251 12.36 4.96 -13.61
N PHE A 252 11.88 4.48 -14.76
CA PHE A 252 10.58 3.80 -14.88
C PHE A 252 10.48 2.59 -13.96
N LYS A 253 11.50 1.72 -13.91
CA LYS A 253 11.50 0.54 -13.04
C LYS A 253 11.40 0.90 -11.56
N LEU A 254 12.10 1.95 -11.12
CA LEU A 254 12.03 2.45 -9.75
C LEU A 254 10.67 3.08 -9.46
N GLY A 255 10.20 3.97 -10.35
CA GLY A 255 8.89 4.61 -10.24
C GLY A 255 7.75 3.61 -10.21
N PHE A 256 7.77 2.59 -11.06
CA PHE A 256 6.80 1.50 -11.07
C PHE A 256 6.82 0.72 -9.76
N LYS A 257 8.00 0.32 -9.27
CA LYS A 257 8.13 -0.41 -8.00
C LYS A 257 7.51 0.36 -6.83
N ASP A 258 7.81 1.65 -6.73
CA ASP A 258 7.32 2.49 -5.64
C ASP A 258 5.81 2.77 -5.78
N ALA A 259 5.37 3.17 -6.97
CA ALA A 259 3.97 3.46 -7.26
C ALA A 259 3.08 2.22 -7.11
N PHE A 260 3.55 1.04 -7.52
CA PHE A 260 2.81 -0.20 -7.37
C PHE A 260 2.59 -0.59 -5.91
N LYS A 261 3.56 -0.32 -5.02
CA LYS A 261 3.37 -0.51 -3.58
C LYS A 261 2.32 0.44 -3.01
N ILE A 262 2.32 1.70 -3.43
CA ILE A 262 1.29 2.68 -3.04
C ILE A 262 -0.08 2.23 -3.54
N PHE A 263 -0.20 1.79 -4.80
CA PHE A 263 -1.42 1.20 -5.35
C PHE A 263 -1.88 -0.01 -4.53
N LEU A 264 -1.00 -0.97 -4.22
CA LEU A 264 -1.36 -2.14 -3.41
C LEU A 264 -1.87 -1.78 -2.01
N SER A 265 -1.44 -0.64 -1.47
CA SER A 265 -1.88 -0.20 -0.15
C SER A 265 -3.33 0.27 -0.10
N THR A 266 -3.96 0.58 -1.24
CA THR A 266 -5.39 0.95 -1.32
C THR A 266 -6.32 -0.27 -1.31
N VAL A 267 -5.83 -1.43 -1.77
CA VAL A 267 -6.64 -2.66 -1.93
C VAL A 267 -7.43 -3.04 -0.68
N PRO A 268 -6.87 -3.04 0.56
CA PRO A 268 -7.65 -3.34 1.75
C PRO A 268 -8.79 -2.35 2.01
N PHE A 269 -8.58 -1.06 1.73
CA PHE A 269 -9.61 -0.04 1.89
C PHE A 269 -10.74 -0.25 0.87
N THR A 270 -10.42 -0.59 -0.38
CA THR A 270 -11.41 -0.92 -1.41
C THR A 270 -12.22 -2.18 -1.06
N ILE A 271 -11.57 -3.21 -0.49
CA ILE A 271 -12.27 -4.41 0.00
C ILE A 271 -13.25 -4.04 1.12
N VAL A 272 -12.80 -3.25 2.09
CA VAL A 272 -13.66 -2.82 3.20
C VAL A 272 -14.81 -1.93 2.70
N ALA A 273 -14.56 -1.07 1.70
CA ALA A 273 -15.60 -0.26 1.09
C ALA A 273 -16.74 -1.10 0.50
N GLY A 274 -16.41 -2.11 -0.31
CA GLY A 274 -17.43 -2.99 -0.88
C GLY A 274 -18.18 -3.81 0.17
N ILE A 275 -17.52 -4.20 1.27
CA ILE A 275 -18.20 -4.84 2.40
C ILE A 275 -19.17 -3.85 3.08
N ILE A 276 -18.74 -2.60 3.32
CA ILE A 276 -19.61 -1.56 3.86
C ILE A 276 -20.81 -1.33 2.93
N GLU A 277 -20.61 -1.28 1.61
CA GLU A 277 -21.71 -1.13 0.67
C GLU A 277 -22.69 -2.32 0.72
N GLY A 278 -22.16 -3.53 0.59
CA GLY A 278 -22.97 -4.74 0.54
C GLY A 278 -23.78 -4.99 1.82
N TYR A 279 -23.30 -4.54 2.98
CA TYR A 279 -23.91 -4.86 4.27
C TYR A 279 -24.44 -3.68 5.06
N VAL A 280 -23.78 -2.53 5.02
CA VAL A 280 -24.08 -1.39 5.91
C VAL A 280 -24.88 -0.33 5.17
N THR A 281 -24.48 0.05 3.95
CA THR A 281 -25.15 1.08 3.13
C THR A 281 -26.63 0.78 2.91
N ARG A 282 -27.01 -0.51 2.82
CA ARG A 282 -28.40 -0.94 2.67
C ARG A 282 -29.33 -0.46 3.79
N TYR A 283 -28.79 -0.23 4.98
CA TYR A 283 -29.53 0.24 6.15
C TYR A 283 -29.37 1.74 6.41
N ALA A 284 -28.74 2.51 5.50
CA ALA A 284 -28.37 3.90 5.72
C ALA A 284 -29.55 4.82 6.11
N LEU A 285 -30.75 4.56 5.58
CA LEU A 285 -31.95 5.36 5.91
C LEU A 285 -32.66 4.90 7.19
N VAL A 286 -32.39 3.68 7.66
CA VAL A 286 -33.03 3.08 8.85
C VAL A 286 -32.16 3.26 10.10
N MET A 287 -30.84 3.26 9.92
CA MET A 287 -29.90 3.45 11.02
C MET A 287 -29.99 4.89 11.58
N PRO A 288 -29.85 5.07 12.91
CA PRO A 288 -29.76 6.40 13.50
C PRO A 288 -28.64 7.23 12.85
N GLY A 289 -28.93 8.49 12.51
CA GLY A 289 -27.98 9.35 11.81
C GLY A 289 -26.64 9.56 12.54
N ILE A 290 -26.61 9.42 13.86
CA ILE A 290 -25.38 9.45 14.66
C ILE A 290 -24.46 8.28 14.30
N ILE A 291 -25.01 7.08 14.09
CA ILE A 291 -24.24 5.89 13.69
C ILE A 291 -23.65 6.11 12.30
N ASN A 292 -24.45 6.62 11.35
CA ASN A 292 -23.95 6.98 10.02
C ASN A 292 -22.79 7.97 10.13
N GLY A 293 -22.96 9.04 10.91
CA GLY A 293 -21.91 10.03 11.15
C GLY A 293 -20.64 9.41 11.72
N ILE A 294 -20.74 8.58 12.77
CA ILE A 294 -19.57 7.91 13.37
C ILE A 294 -18.83 7.04 12.35
N LEU A 295 -19.55 6.29 11.52
CA LEU A 295 -18.94 5.44 10.50
C LEU A 295 -18.25 6.28 9.42
N ILE A 296 -18.92 7.29 8.88
CA ILE A 296 -18.38 8.19 7.84
C ILE A 296 -17.13 8.93 8.35
N PHE A 297 -17.23 9.57 9.52
CA PHE A 297 -16.09 10.32 10.07
C PHE A 297 -14.99 9.40 10.59
N GLY A 298 -15.34 8.19 11.03
CA GLY A 298 -14.38 7.16 11.46
C GLY A 298 -13.55 6.62 10.29
N THR A 299 -14.18 6.25 9.17
CA THR A 299 -13.47 5.83 7.96
C THR A 299 -12.64 6.97 7.38
N LEU A 300 -13.18 8.20 7.40
CA LEU A 300 -12.46 9.40 6.92
C LEU A 300 -11.23 9.68 7.75
N SER A 301 -11.37 9.63 9.07
CA SER A 301 -10.24 9.81 10.00
C SER A 301 -9.19 8.73 9.80
N LEU A 302 -9.60 7.47 9.58
CA LEU A 302 -8.67 6.36 9.38
C LEU A 302 -7.84 6.52 8.10
N ILE A 303 -8.49 6.71 6.95
CA ILE A 303 -7.78 6.83 5.66
C ILE A 303 -7.02 8.16 5.56
N GLY A 304 -7.61 9.25 6.06
CA GLY A 304 -6.98 10.57 6.15
C GLY A 304 -5.73 10.54 7.03
N TYR A 305 -5.82 9.93 8.21
CA TYR A 305 -4.65 9.72 9.06
C TYR A 305 -3.58 8.89 8.35
N TYR A 306 -3.95 7.77 7.72
CA TYR A 306 -3.00 6.85 7.11
C TYR A 306 -2.20 7.44 5.94
N TYR A 307 -2.82 8.25 5.08
CA TYR A 307 -2.14 8.82 3.90
C TYR A 307 -1.63 10.25 4.05
N PHE A 308 -2.20 11.06 4.95
CA PHE A 308 -1.78 12.47 5.10
C PHE A 308 -0.95 12.73 6.35
N ILE A 309 -1.26 12.08 7.48
CA ILE A 309 -0.62 12.39 8.77
C ILE A 309 0.47 11.37 9.12
N TYR A 310 0.14 10.09 9.06
CA TYR A 310 1.02 9.00 9.44
C TYR A 310 2.36 8.96 8.67
N PRO A 311 2.41 9.23 7.35
CA PRO A 311 3.65 9.31 6.59
C PRO A 311 4.65 10.32 7.16
N TYR A 312 4.15 11.46 7.63
CA TYR A 312 4.98 12.48 8.27
C TYR A 312 5.53 12.01 9.62
N LEU A 313 4.70 11.35 10.44
CA LEU A 313 5.12 10.81 11.74
C LEU A 313 6.20 9.74 11.60
N VAL A 314 6.02 8.82 10.64
CA VAL A 314 6.99 7.74 10.36
C VAL A 314 8.30 8.32 9.83
N ALA A 315 8.25 9.26 8.88
CA ALA A 315 9.45 9.90 8.33
C ALA A 315 10.22 10.69 9.40
N LYS A 316 9.52 11.42 10.29
CA LYS A 316 10.15 12.14 11.41
C LYS A 316 10.87 11.16 12.35
N LYS A 317 10.23 10.04 12.70
CA LYS A 317 10.81 9.01 13.57
C LYS A 317 12.04 8.34 12.94
N SER A 318 12.00 8.05 11.64
CA SER A 318 13.14 7.47 10.91
C SER A 318 14.36 8.40 10.94
N LYS A 319 14.17 9.69 10.64
CA LYS A 319 15.26 10.67 10.67
C LYS A 319 15.90 10.83 12.06
N ILE A 320 15.09 10.78 13.11
CA ILE A 320 15.57 10.81 14.50
C ILE A 320 16.41 9.55 14.78
N HIS A 321 15.99 8.38 14.32
CA HIS A 321 16.76 7.15 14.48
C HIS A 321 18.10 7.21 13.76
N ASP A 322 18.12 7.69 12.51
CA ASP A 322 19.36 7.86 11.73
C ASP A 322 20.32 8.88 12.37
N ALA A 323 19.79 9.96 12.96
CA ALA A 323 20.58 10.95 13.69
C ALA A 323 21.22 10.37 14.96
N ILE A 324 20.46 9.62 15.77
CA ILE A 324 20.95 8.95 16.98
C ILE A 324 22.02 7.91 16.65
N LEU A 325 21.83 7.13 15.57
CA LEU A 325 22.82 6.17 15.08
C LEU A 325 24.11 6.85 14.60
N SER A 326 24.00 8.02 13.95
CA SER A 326 25.16 8.81 13.55
C SER A 326 25.95 9.38 14.73
N GLU A 327 25.28 9.81 15.81
CA GLU A 327 25.91 10.33 17.04
C GLU A 327 26.53 9.23 17.90
N THR A 328 25.98 8.00 17.85
CA THR A 328 26.51 6.84 18.57
C THR A 328 27.62 6.10 17.82
N GLY A 329 28.04 6.59 16.65
CA GLY A 329 29.12 6.01 15.85
C GLY A 329 28.75 4.69 15.14
N LEU A 330 27.48 4.27 15.18
CA LEU A 330 26.97 3.08 14.51
C LEU A 330 26.34 3.51 13.18
N ARG A 331 27.11 3.50 12.09
CA ARG A 331 26.56 3.84 10.75
C ARG A 331 25.48 2.83 10.33
N PRO A 332 24.35 3.28 9.76
CA PRO A 332 23.43 2.37 9.09
C PRO A 332 24.10 1.83 7.83
N ILE A 333 24.20 0.50 7.73
CA ILE A 333 24.64 -0.20 6.54
C ILE A 333 23.45 -0.20 5.58
N HIS A 334 23.52 0.62 4.53
CA HIS A 334 22.56 0.64 3.43
C HIS A 334 22.73 -0.56 2.50
#